data_AF-A0A8T2U4D6-F1
#
_entry.id   AF-A0A8T2U4D6-F1
#
_cell.length_a   1.000
_cell.length_b   1.000
_cell.length_c   1.000
_cell.angle_alpha   90.00
_cell.angle_beta   90.00
_cell.angle_gamma   90.00
#
_symmetry.space_group_name_H-M   'P 1'
#
loop_
_entity.id
_entity.type
_entity.pdbx_description
1 polymer ?
#
loop_
_entity_poly.entity_id
_entity_poly.type
_entity_poly.pdbx_seq_one_letter_code
_entity_poly.pdbx_strand_id
1 'polypeptide(L)'
;MALHDEPKDPELLQIAEDSNGERAEPSLSLSTSAPSSSPLTTRADEGVGRQSVGPANLSGDDMYNALSFGDGETQSRQRILAFASKRCAAAVQKNPKDYDSLYNWALVLQESADNMNGELAGNSKDQVLEDACSKYKAATDICPTLHEAFYNWAIAISDRAKARGRTKEAEELWKQACEKYERAVQLNRNSPQALNNWGLALQELSGIVSIKDKRSIVKAAIKKFRAAIALQFDFHRAIYNLGTVLYGLAEDMIRSGGPQSGIKELTAAELYSQSAIYVAAAHALKPEYPVYKSALRLVRSKLPLAYLKTGYLLVPPGGDTLAPHSEWKRLWFVLDHEALYQVDKSAAGSRDSSPTKTASALTNHAPDAKYTNTFRIDIADVRGLMQCSDLSLPPGAGFQIDTVSGQKHLIATSWDEVDCWVDAIRLVFTIHVRGKSDVLGGIIAG
;
A
#
# COMPACT_ATOMS: atom_id res chain seq x y z
N MET A 1 -29.35 22.63 6.45
CA MET A 1 -29.72 21.38 7.13
C MET A 1 -29.64 20.26 6.10
N ALA A 2 -28.43 19.74 5.90
CA ALA A 2 -28.16 18.54 5.13
C ALA A 2 -27.19 17.74 6.00
N LEU A 3 -27.74 16.77 6.73
CA LEU A 3 -27.00 15.80 7.52
C LEU A 3 -26.26 14.91 6.54
N HIS A 4 -24.97 15.18 6.32
CA HIS A 4 -24.08 14.20 5.76
C HIS A 4 -23.68 13.25 6.89
N ASP A 5 -24.42 12.15 7.00
CA ASP A 5 -24.04 11.00 7.82
C ASP A 5 -22.60 10.58 7.47
N GLU A 6 -21.73 10.59 8.47
CA GLU A 6 -20.42 9.98 8.42
C GLU A 6 -20.52 8.50 7.98
N PRO A 7 -19.53 7.94 7.28
CA PRO A 7 -19.49 6.50 7.05
C PRO A 7 -19.47 5.76 8.40
N LYS A 8 -20.41 4.82 8.56
CA LYS A 8 -20.73 4.14 9.83
C LYS A 8 -19.65 3.21 10.39
N ASP A 9 -18.54 2.98 9.70
CA ASP A 9 -17.46 2.09 10.15
C ASP A 9 -16.12 2.84 10.23
N PRO A 10 -15.83 3.55 11.34
CA PRO A 10 -14.53 4.14 11.58
C PRO A 10 -13.41 3.10 11.72
N GLU A 11 -13.72 1.80 11.87
CA GLU A 11 -12.72 0.72 12.04
C GLU A 11 -11.87 0.44 10.78
N LEU A 12 -12.29 0.88 9.58
CA LEU A 12 -11.47 0.82 8.35
C LEU A 12 -10.76 2.14 8.02
N LEU A 13 -11.13 3.22 8.69
CA LEU A 13 -10.47 4.51 8.52
C LEU A 13 -9.20 4.51 9.37
N GLN A 14 -8.07 4.69 8.67
CA GLN A 14 -6.74 4.96 9.21
C GLN A 14 -5.98 3.77 9.81
N ILE A 15 -5.20 3.06 8.97
CA ILE A 15 -3.77 2.91 9.30
C ILE A 15 -3.05 4.13 8.74
N ALA A 16 -3.31 5.28 9.36
CA ALA A 16 -2.37 6.40 9.32
C ALA A 16 -1.48 6.39 10.58
N GLU A 17 -1.86 5.67 11.64
CA GLU A 17 -1.13 5.73 12.92
C GLU A 17 0.23 5.03 12.91
N ASP A 18 0.47 4.09 11.98
CA ASP A 18 1.81 3.53 11.70
C ASP A 18 2.34 3.98 10.32
N SER A 19 1.83 5.09 9.78
CA SER A 19 2.31 5.71 8.54
C SER A 19 3.53 6.60 8.75
N ASN A 20 4.40 6.26 9.70
CA ASN A 20 5.83 6.48 9.47
C ASN A 20 6.21 5.57 8.30
N GLY A 21 5.94 6.05 7.08
CA GLY A 21 6.51 5.46 5.88
C GLY A 21 8.00 5.33 6.15
N GLU A 22 8.51 4.10 6.10
CA GLU A 22 9.94 3.87 6.24
C GLU A 22 10.63 4.79 5.23
N ARG A 23 11.33 5.79 5.77
CA ARG A 23 12.08 6.76 5.00
C ARG A 23 13.28 6.02 4.42
N ALA A 24 13.83 6.53 3.33
CA ALA A 24 15.16 6.07 2.95
C ALA A 24 16.12 6.35 4.13
N GLU A 25 16.69 5.29 4.70
CA GLU A 25 17.73 5.38 5.73
C GLU A 25 18.93 6.15 5.16
N PRO A 26 19.47 7.14 5.90
CA PRO A 26 20.64 7.87 5.42
C PRO A 26 21.89 6.97 5.49
N SER A 27 22.80 7.10 4.52
CA SER A 27 24.14 6.50 4.58
C SER A 27 25.05 7.26 5.56
N LEU A 28 24.67 7.29 6.85
CA LEU A 28 25.45 7.95 7.89
C LEU A 28 26.66 7.11 8.30
N SER A 29 27.82 7.37 7.69
CA SER A 29 29.11 7.10 8.36
C SER A 29 29.41 8.22 9.35
N LEU A 30 28.78 8.16 10.54
CA LEU A 30 29.12 9.03 11.65
C LEU A 30 30.50 8.66 12.19
N SER A 31 31.56 9.31 11.71
CA SER A 31 32.88 9.23 12.36
C SER A 31 32.80 9.93 13.73
N THR A 32 32.72 9.14 14.79
CA THR A 32 32.81 9.62 16.17
C THR A 32 34.26 9.96 16.50
N SER A 33 34.69 11.19 16.24
CA SER A 33 35.89 11.74 16.85
C SER A 33 35.53 13.08 17.50
N ALA A 34 35.30 13.03 18.81
CA ALA A 34 35.16 14.23 19.63
C ALA A 34 36.55 14.81 19.92
N PRO A 35 36.80 16.12 19.70
CA PRO A 35 37.89 16.80 20.38
C PRO A 35 37.41 17.35 21.73
N SER A 36 38.20 17.08 22.74
CA SER A 36 38.12 17.57 24.12
C SER A 36 38.09 19.09 24.21
N SER A 37 37.26 19.60 25.11
CA SER A 37 37.11 21.02 25.44
C SER A 37 38.30 21.59 26.24
N SER A 38 38.54 22.89 26.08
CA SER A 38 39.10 23.77 27.12
C SER A 38 38.50 25.17 26.94
N PRO A 39 38.13 25.90 28.00
CA PRO A 39 37.33 27.10 27.90
C PRO A 39 38.21 28.35 27.78
N LEU A 40 37.97 29.18 26.77
CA LEU A 40 38.45 30.56 26.76
C LEU A 40 37.23 31.50 26.74
N THR A 41 37.09 32.19 27.86
CA THR A 41 36.23 33.35 28.09
C THR A 41 36.71 34.54 27.27
N THR A 42 35.85 35.12 26.45
CA THR A 42 35.90 36.55 26.11
C THR A 42 34.48 37.08 25.89
N ARG A 43 34.28 38.29 26.43
CA ARG A 43 33.02 38.98 26.70
C ARG A 43 32.67 39.90 25.52
N ALA A 44 31.38 39.96 25.20
CA ALA A 44 30.57 41.02 24.59
C ALA A 44 31.15 41.87 23.44
N ASP A 45 30.41 41.91 22.32
CA ASP A 45 30.02 43.20 21.73
C ASP A 45 28.65 43.07 21.04
N GLU A 46 27.73 43.97 21.40
CA GLU A 46 26.37 44.08 20.85
C GLU A 46 26.42 44.92 19.57
N GLY A 47 26.17 44.29 18.43
CA GLY A 47 26.00 44.96 17.14
C GLY A 47 24.61 44.73 16.59
N VAL A 48 23.68 45.65 16.86
CA VAL A 48 22.34 45.67 16.26
C VAL A 48 22.45 46.06 14.78
N GLY A 49 22.47 45.05 13.91
CA GLY A 49 22.34 45.20 12.46
C GLY A 49 21.04 44.60 11.97
N ARG A 50 20.01 45.45 11.74
CA ARG A 50 18.80 45.08 10.99
C ARG A 50 19.20 44.65 9.57
N GLN A 51 19.01 43.37 9.24
CA GLN A 51 19.04 42.88 7.86
C GLN A 51 17.69 42.29 7.47
N SER A 52 17.38 42.48 6.20
CA SER A 52 16.09 42.33 5.53
C SER A 52 15.44 40.96 5.69
N VAL A 53 14.15 40.96 6.00
CA VAL A 53 13.28 39.79 6.12
C VAL A 53 12.97 39.22 4.74
N GLY A 54 13.77 38.24 4.29
CA GLY A 54 13.27 37.14 3.47
C GLY A 54 12.56 36.12 4.37
N PRO A 55 11.88 35.08 3.83
CA PRO A 55 11.31 34.04 4.68
C PRO A 55 12.42 33.46 5.57
N ALA A 56 12.27 33.63 6.87
CA ALA A 56 13.31 33.31 7.84
C ALA A 56 13.48 31.79 7.89
N ASN A 57 14.58 31.27 7.36
CA ASN A 57 14.95 29.87 7.52
C ASN A 57 15.08 29.57 9.01
N LEU A 58 14.39 28.55 9.52
CA LEU A 58 14.56 28.09 10.89
C LEU A 58 16.00 27.60 11.10
N SER A 59 16.70 28.27 12.01
CA SER A 59 18.05 27.91 12.40
C SER A 59 18.03 26.83 13.47
N GLY A 60 19.13 26.09 13.62
CA GLY A 60 19.25 25.17 14.74
C GLY A 60 19.27 25.86 16.11
N ASP A 61 19.48 27.19 16.17
CA ASP A 61 19.29 27.99 17.38
C ASP A 61 17.81 28.18 17.71
N ASP A 62 16.97 28.43 16.70
CA ASP A 62 15.51 28.54 16.86
C ASP A 62 14.92 27.20 17.33
N MET A 63 15.42 26.09 16.77
CA MET A 63 15.04 24.74 17.19
C MET A 63 15.47 24.43 18.63
N TYR A 64 16.64 24.90 19.05
CA TYR A 64 17.13 24.73 20.41
C TYR A 64 16.34 25.55 21.43
N ASN A 65 15.90 26.75 21.05
CA ASN A 65 15.13 27.63 21.94
C ASN A 65 13.67 27.16 22.11
N ALA A 66 13.14 26.38 21.17
CA ALA A 66 11.77 25.84 21.21
C ALA A 66 11.55 24.66 22.18
N LEU A 67 12.57 24.19 22.90
CA LEU A 67 12.58 22.97 23.75
C LEU A 67 11.75 23.05 25.06
N SER A 68 10.73 23.90 25.11
CA SER A 68 9.91 24.06 26.31
C SER A 68 8.90 22.92 26.44
N PHE A 69 9.15 22.03 27.41
CA PHE A 69 8.29 20.92 27.88
C PHE A 69 8.41 19.59 27.09
N GLY A 70 9.18 18.65 27.64
CA GLY A 70 9.28 17.26 27.18
C GLY A 70 9.98 16.37 28.22
N ASP A 71 9.81 15.04 28.11
CA ASP A 71 10.59 14.08 28.90
C ASP A 71 12.10 14.15 28.56
N GLY A 72 12.94 13.55 29.41
CA GLY A 72 14.40 13.65 29.27
C GLY A 72 14.95 13.04 27.97
N GLU A 73 14.26 12.07 27.38
CA GLU A 73 14.68 11.38 26.15
C GLU A 73 14.31 12.17 24.90
N THR A 74 13.07 12.65 24.82
CA THR A 74 12.57 13.53 23.76
C THR A 74 13.38 14.83 23.72
N GLN A 75 13.67 15.43 24.88
CA GLN A 75 14.52 16.61 24.96
C GLN A 75 15.96 16.33 24.49
N SER A 76 16.50 15.15 24.80
CA SER A 76 17.83 14.74 24.33
C SER A 76 17.87 14.56 22.81
N ARG A 77 16.85 13.92 22.23
CA ARG A 77 16.71 13.74 20.77
C ARG A 77 16.58 15.08 20.06
N GLN A 78 15.75 15.99 20.56
CA GLN A 78 15.59 17.32 19.98
C GLN A 78 16.88 18.16 20.03
N ARG A 79 17.69 18.05 21.10
CA ARG A 79 19.02 18.69 21.15
C ARG A 79 19.99 18.13 20.10
N ILE A 80 19.99 16.82 19.91
CA ILE A 80 20.81 16.16 18.87
C ILE A 80 20.41 16.68 17.49
N LEU A 81 19.11 16.75 17.20
CA LEU A 81 18.58 17.25 15.94
C LEU A 81 18.91 18.74 15.72
N ALA A 82 18.81 19.57 16.75
CA ALA A 82 19.21 20.98 16.68
C ALA A 82 20.71 21.12 16.32
N PHE A 83 21.58 20.34 16.96
CA PHE A 83 23.02 20.34 16.65
C PHE A 83 23.30 19.81 15.23
N ALA A 84 22.60 18.76 14.80
CA ALA A 84 22.70 18.24 13.44
C ALA A 84 22.27 19.29 12.40
N SER A 85 21.18 20.02 12.66
CA SER A 85 20.69 21.10 11.80
C SER A 85 21.74 22.21 11.67
N LYS A 86 22.36 22.65 12.78
CA LYS A 86 23.47 23.62 12.74
C LYS A 86 24.66 23.14 11.92
N ARG A 87 25.04 21.87 12.06
CA ARG A 87 26.14 21.29 11.29
C ARG A 87 25.83 21.26 9.80
N CYS A 88 24.61 20.88 9.42
CA CYS A 88 24.18 20.89 8.03
C CYS A 88 24.16 22.33 7.48
N ALA A 89 23.65 23.30 8.25
CA ALA A 89 23.65 24.71 7.87
C ALA A 89 25.07 25.24 7.61
N ALA A 90 26.03 24.94 8.50
CA ALA A 90 27.42 25.33 8.33
C ALA A 90 28.08 24.64 7.12
N ALA A 91 27.75 23.37 6.85
CA ALA A 91 28.23 22.65 5.68
C ALA A 91 27.72 23.28 4.37
N VAL A 92 26.43 23.61 4.31
CA VAL A 92 25.82 24.31 3.15
C VAL A 92 26.37 25.73 3.00
N GLN A 93 26.65 26.44 4.09
CA GLN A 93 27.30 27.76 4.00
C GLN A 93 28.70 27.66 3.40
N LYS A 94 29.47 26.63 3.78
CA LYS A 94 30.82 26.38 3.25
C LYS A 94 30.79 25.92 1.79
N ASN A 95 29.79 25.11 1.41
CA ASN A 95 29.61 24.63 0.04
C ASN A 95 28.11 24.62 -0.34
N PRO A 96 27.58 25.73 -0.91
CA PRO A 96 26.16 25.82 -1.26
C PRO A 96 25.72 24.88 -2.39
N LYS A 97 26.67 24.29 -3.13
CA LYS A 97 26.41 23.34 -4.22
C LYS A 97 26.50 21.89 -3.78
N ASP A 98 26.68 21.63 -2.49
CA ASP A 98 26.67 20.27 -1.94
C ASP A 98 25.21 19.80 -1.74
N TYR A 99 24.71 19.02 -2.69
CA TYR A 99 23.35 18.51 -2.63
C TYR A 99 23.16 17.51 -1.47
N ASP A 100 24.20 16.78 -1.07
CA ASP A 100 24.13 15.81 0.02
C ASP A 100 23.93 16.53 1.36
N SER A 101 24.64 17.64 1.59
CA SER A 101 24.44 18.48 2.77
C SER A 101 23.04 19.09 2.81
N LEU A 102 22.49 19.53 1.67
CA LEU A 102 21.12 20.04 1.57
C LEU A 102 20.07 18.95 1.84
N TYR A 103 20.26 17.76 1.26
CA TYR A 103 19.39 16.60 1.47
C TYR A 103 19.41 16.15 2.94
N ASN A 104 20.58 16.03 3.55
CA ASN A 104 20.72 15.69 4.96
C ASN A 104 20.10 16.76 5.87
N TRP A 105 20.21 18.03 5.52
CA TRP A 105 19.53 19.10 6.27
C TRP A 105 18.01 18.92 6.21
N ALA A 106 17.46 18.64 5.03
CA ALA A 106 16.03 18.39 4.86
C ALA A 106 15.53 17.23 5.72
N LEU A 107 16.28 16.12 5.77
CA LEU A 107 16.00 14.96 6.62
C LEU A 107 15.95 15.35 8.11
N VAL A 108 16.95 16.11 8.59
CA VAL A 108 17.02 16.55 9.98
C VAL A 108 15.83 17.45 10.34
N LEU A 109 15.45 18.37 9.44
CA LEU A 109 14.29 19.23 9.64
C LEU A 109 13.00 18.41 9.72
N GLN A 110 12.80 17.47 8.80
CA GLN A 110 11.62 16.60 8.79
C GLN A 110 11.54 15.74 10.07
N GLU A 111 12.65 15.11 10.47
CA GLU A 111 12.73 14.37 11.73
C GLU A 111 12.44 15.26 12.94
N SER A 112 12.88 16.52 12.90
CA SER A 112 12.58 17.47 13.98
C SER A 112 11.11 17.83 14.05
N ALA A 113 10.44 17.97 12.90
CA ALA A 113 8.99 18.20 12.82
C ALA A 113 8.18 17.04 13.41
N ASP A 114 8.63 15.78 13.27
CA ASP A 114 7.94 14.63 13.87
C ASP A 114 8.07 14.56 15.38
N ASN A 115 9.22 15.00 15.89
CA ASN A 115 9.51 15.00 17.32
C ASN A 115 8.92 16.22 18.06
N MET A 116 8.16 17.09 17.39
CA MET A 116 7.42 18.18 18.05
C MET A 116 6.07 17.69 18.57
N ASN A 117 5.86 17.81 19.89
CA ASN A 117 4.60 17.44 20.55
C ASN A 117 3.87 18.69 21.08
N GLY A 118 2.53 18.68 21.04
CA GLY A 118 1.65 19.70 21.63
C GLY A 118 0.87 20.56 20.62
N GLU A 119 -0.29 21.10 21.02
CA GLU A 119 -1.19 21.87 20.13
C GLU A 119 -0.57 23.16 19.58
N LEU A 120 0.35 23.80 20.34
CA LEU A 120 1.09 24.99 19.91
C LEU A 120 2.19 24.68 18.87
N ALA A 121 2.52 23.39 18.68
CA ALA A 121 3.52 22.97 17.71
C ALA A 121 3.00 22.95 16.27
N GLY A 122 1.68 23.02 16.02
CA GLY A 122 1.11 22.88 14.68
C GLY A 122 1.65 23.87 13.65
N ASN A 123 1.65 25.17 14.00
CA ASN A 123 2.17 26.23 13.11
C ASN A 123 3.70 26.16 12.96
N SER A 124 4.42 25.77 14.02
CA SER A 124 5.88 25.62 13.98
C SER A 124 6.30 24.38 13.18
N LYS A 125 5.53 23.29 13.28
CA LYS A 125 5.73 22.04 12.55
C LYS A 125 5.56 22.25 11.05
N ASP A 126 4.51 22.94 10.62
CA ASP A 126 4.32 23.23 9.19
C ASP A 126 5.47 24.07 8.62
N GLN A 127 5.95 25.08 9.36
CA GLN A 127 7.07 25.89 8.92
C GLN A 127 8.37 25.08 8.79
N VAL A 128 8.65 24.19 9.75
CA VAL A 128 9.82 23.29 9.65
C VAL A 128 9.69 22.32 8.46
N LEU A 129 8.50 21.80 8.19
CA LEU A 129 8.25 20.96 7.01
C LEU A 129 8.38 21.75 5.70
N GLU A 130 7.99 23.02 5.68
CA GLU A 130 8.19 23.91 4.53
C GLU A 130 9.67 24.19 4.26
N ASP A 131 10.45 24.40 5.32
CA ASP A 131 11.91 24.56 5.22
C ASP A 131 12.56 23.26 4.72
N ALA A 132 12.12 22.10 5.22
CA ALA A 132 12.56 20.80 4.72
C ALA A 132 12.26 20.65 3.22
N CYS A 133 11.04 21.00 2.78
CA CYS A 133 10.65 21.02 1.36
C CYS A 133 11.58 21.91 0.53
N SER A 134 11.93 23.08 1.05
CA SER A 134 12.85 24.02 0.38
C SER A 134 14.27 23.46 0.25
N LYS A 135 14.76 22.72 1.26
CA LYS A 135 16.07 22.05 1.19
C LYS A 135 16.06 20.86 0.23
N TYR A 136 15.01 20.05 0.21
CA TYR A 136 14.84 18.99 -0.80
C TYR A 136 14.82 19.57 -2.20
N LYS A 137 14.06 20.66 -2.43
CA LYS A 137 14.04 21.36 -3.71
C LYS A 137 15.45 21.77 -4.14
N ALA A 138 16.18 22.47 -3.27
CA ALA A 138 17.54 22.91 -3.56
C ALA A 138 18.49 21.74 -3.87
N ALA A 139 18.39 20.64 -3.12
CA ALA A 139 19.15 19.42 -3.40
C ALA A 139 18.82 18.85 -4.79
N THR A 140 17.54 18.79 -5.17
CA THR A 140 17.12 18.28 -6.49
C THR A 140 17.42 19.25 -7.65
N ASP A 141 17.51 20.55 -7.40
CA ASP A 141 17.93 21.54 -8.40
C ASP A 141 19.42 21.33 -8.76
N ILE A 142 20.25 20.87 -7.81
CA ILE A 142 21.66 20.54 -8.02
C ILE A 142 21.83 19.12 -8.56
N CYS A 143 21.08 18.14 -8.03
CA CYS A 143 21.10 16.74 -8.44
C CYS A 143 19.68 16.26 -8.84
N PRO A 144 19.27 16.46 -10.11
CA PRO A 144 17.92 16.13 -10.59
C PRO A 144 17.60 14.63 -10.69
N THR A 145 18.58 13.78 -10.35
CA THR A 145 18.49 12.31 -10.34
C THR A 145 18.45 11.72 -8.94
N LEU A 146 18.50 12.55 -7.88
CA LEU A 146 18.42 12.11 -6.48
C LEU A 146 16.99 11.68 -6.12
N HIS A 147 16.67 10.42 -6.37
CA HIS A 147 15.31 9.91 -6.21
C HIS A 147 14.85 9.90 -4.75
N GLU A 148 15.76 9.69 -3.80
CA GLU A 148 15.50 9.71 -2.35
C GLU A 148 15.04 11.09 -1.88
N ALA A 149 15.59 12.17 -2.44
CA ALA A 149 15.14 13.53 -2.16
C ALA A 149 13.73 13.76 -2.69
N PHE A 150 13.41 13.32 -3.91
CA PHE A 150 12.03 13.42 -4.42
C PHE A 150 11.04 12.61 -3.56
N TYR A 151 11.42 11.40 -3.15
CA TYR A 151 10.58 10.53 -2.31
C TYR A 151 10.32 11.16 -0.94
N ASN A 152 11.36 11.59 -0.22
CA ASN A 152 11.21 12.17 1.11
C ASN A 152 10.54 13.57 1.05
N TRP A 153 10.77 14.32 -0.02
CA TRP A 153 10.04 15.58 -0.27
C TRP A 153 8.54 15.33 -0.43
N ALA A 154 8.15 14.28 -1.15
CA ALA A 154 6.74 13.89 -1.28
C ALA A 154 6.11 13.55 0.08
N ILE A 155 6.85 12.87 0.97
CA ILE A 155 6.41 12.59 2.34
C ILE A 155 6.20 13.90 3.12
N ALA A 156 7.17 14.82 3.08
CA ALA A 156 7.06 16.10 3.78
C ALA A 156 5.85 16.91 3.31
N ILE A 157 5.60 16.96 2.00
CA ILE A 157 4.40 17.61 1.43
C ILE A 157 3.12 16.89 1.89
N SER A 158 3.12 15.55 1.93
CA SER A 158 1.98 14.75 2.40
C SER A 158 1.62 15.08 3.86
N ASP A 159 2.62 15.24 4.74
CA ASP A 159 2.41 15.58 6.15
C ASP A 159 1.84 17.00 6.30
N ARG A 160 2.32 17.95 5.48
CA ARG A 160 1.72 19.30 5.38
C ARG A 160 0.29 19.28 4.88
N ALA A 161 -0.05 18.39 3.93
CA ALA A 161 -1.39 18.24 3.41
C ALA A 161 -2.35 17.66 4.46
N LYS A 162 -1.92 16.62 5.20
CA LYS A 162 -2.69 16.03 6.30
C LYS A 162 -3.03 17.06 7.37
N ALA A 163 -2.08 17.90 7.77
CA ALA A 163 -2.29 18.95 8.78
C ALA A 163 -3.37 19.98 8.39
N ARG A 164 -3.62 20.16 7.08
CA ARG A 164 -4.63 21.09 6.54
C ARG A 164 -5.99 20.45 6.31
N GLY A 165 -6.14 19.15 6.60
CA GLY A 165 -7.40 18.42 6.47
C GLY A 165 -7.99 18.49 5.06
N ARG A 166 -9.28 18.85 4.95
CA ARG A 166 -10.05 18.82 3.71
C ARG A 166 -10.20 20.22 3.08
N THR A 167 -9.08 20.89 2.82
CA THR A 167 -9.03 22.25 2.24
C THR A 167 -8.54 22.24 0.79
N LYS A 168 -8.74 23.35 0.06
CA LYS A 168 -8.17 23.53 -1.29
C LYS A 168 -6.65 23.57 -1.29
N GLU A 169 -6.06 24.07 -0.22
CA GLU A 169 -4.61 24.04 -0.03
C GLU A 169 -4.10 22.60 0.16
N ALA A 170 -4.80 21.77 0.94
CA ALA A 170 -4.49 20.35 1.06
C ALA A 170 -4.61 19.62 -0.30
N GLU A 171 -5.63 19.94 -1.10
CA GLU A 171 -5.79 19.39 -2.46
C GLU A 171 -4.58 19.68 -3.34
N GLU A 172 -4.06 20.91 -3.30
CA GLU A 172 -2.89 21.32 -4.06
C GLU A 172 -1.60 20.64 -3.54
N LEU A 173 -1.42 20.55 -2.23
CA LEU A 173 -0.28 19.84 -1.64
C LEU A 173 -0.31 18.34 -2.00
N TRP A 174 -1.48 17.69 -1.95
CA TRP A 174 -1.58 16.29 -2.37
C TRP A 174 -1.22 16.07 -3.84
N LYS A 175 -1.60 16.99 -4.73
CA LYS A 175 -1.17 16.96 -6.15
C LYS A 175 0.35 17.10 -6.27
N GLN A 176 0.95 18.06 -5.58
CA GLN A 176 2.41 18.22 -5.55
C GLN A 176 3.12 16.99 -4.99
N ALA A 177 2.61 16.39 -3.91
CA ALA A 177 3.15 15.14 -3.37
C ALA A 177 3.11 14.02 -4.42
N CYS A 178 2.00 13.87 -5.15
CA CYS A 178 1.88 12.90 -6.24
C CYS A 178 2.92 13.13 -7.35
N GLU A 179 3.18 14.37 -7.74
CA GLU A 179 4.22 14.71 -8.73
C GLU A 179 5.63 14.34 -8.25
N LYS A 180 5.92 14.56 -6.96
CA LYS A 180 7.23 14.19 -6.37
C LYS A 180 7.39 12.68 -6.25
N TYR A 181 6.35 11.96 -5.83
CA TYR A 181 6.36 10.49 -5.86
C TYR A 181 6.53 9.94 -7.28
N GLU A 182 5.82 10.51 -8.26
CA GLU A 182 5.97 10.16 -9.66
C GLU A 182 7.42 10.32 -10.11
N ARG A 183 8.04 11.46 -9.81
CA ARG A 183 9.43 11.72 -10.17
C ARG A 183 10.39 10.73 -9.50
N ALA A 184 10.19 10.42 -8.22
CA ALA A 184 10.98 9.42 -7.51
C ALA A 184 10.88 8.03 -8.16
N VAL A 185 9.67 7.59 -8.51
CA VAL A 185 9.43 6.29 -9.18
C VAL A 185 9.98 6.26 -10.62
N GLN A 186 9.94 7.38 -11.34
CA GLN A 186 10.55 7.47 -12.67
C GLN A 186 12.07 7.28 -12.63
N LEU A 187 12.73 7.80 -11.60
CA LEU A 187 14.17 7.68 -11.38
C LEU A 187 14.55 6.30 -10.82
N ASN A 188 13.73 5.75 -9.92
CA ASN A 188 13.90 4.40 -9.38
C ASN A 188 12.58 3.60 -9.45
N ARG A 189 12.48 2.77 -10.49
CA ARG A 189 11.27 1.95 -10.75
C ARG A 189 11.13 0.75 -9.81
N ASN A 190 12.16 0.42 -9.03
CA ASN A 190 12.19 -0.76 -8.18
C ASN A 190 11.96 -0.40 -6.70
N SER A 191 10.95 0.45 -6.42
CA SER A 191 10.59 0.85 -5.05
C SER A 191 9.12 0.56 -4.75
N PRO A 192 8.82 -0.58 -4.12
CA PRO A 192 7.48 -0.88 -3.62
C PRO A 192 6.96 0.21 -2.67
N GLN A 193 7.82 0.74 -1.79
CA GLN A 193 7.49 1.76 -0.79
C GLN A 193 7.04 3.07 -1.44
N ALA A 194 7.78 3.55 -2.45
CA ALA A 194 7.40 4.76 -3.17
C ALA A 194 6.07 4.60 -3.91
N LEU A 195 5.83 3.44 -4.53
CA LEU A 195 4.55 3.14 -5.17
C LEU A 195 3.40 3.06 -4.16
N ASN A 196 3.59 2.41 -3.01
CA ASN A 196 2.59 2.35 -1.95
C ASN A 196 2.24 3.74 -1.40
N ASN A 197 3.25 4.57 -1.11
CA ASN A 197 3.01 5.90 -0.57
C ASN A 197 2.39 6.85 -1.60
N TRP A 198 2.73 6.68 -2.89
CA TRP A 198 2.01 7.36 -3.97
C TRP A 198 0.54 6.93 -4.03
N GLY A 199 0.25 5.64 -3.88
CA GLY A 199 -1.11 5.12 -3.79
C GLY A 199 -1.89 5.75 -2.63
N LEU A 200 -1.26 5.88 -1.45
CA LEU A 200 -1.86 6.53 -0.27
C LEU A 200 -2.13 8.02 -0.52
N ALA A 201 -1.18 8.76 -1.12
CA ALA A 201 -1.38 10.16 -1.46
C ALA A 201 -2.56 10.36 -2.44
N LEU A 202 -2.70 9.46 -3.43
CA LEU A 202 -3.85 9.45 -4.33
C LEU A 202 -5.16 9.11 -3.61
N GLN A 203 -5.14 8.19 -2.65
CA GLN A 203 -6.31 7.85 -1.84
C GLN A 203 -6.77 9.06 -1.00
N GLU A 204 -5.85 9.75 -0.33
CA GLU A 204 -6.15 10.97 0.42
C GLU A 204 -6.68 12.09 -0.48
N LEU A 205 -6.03 12.32 -1.63
CA LEU A 205 -6.52 13.27 -2.63
C LEU A 205 -7.95 12.93 -3.08
N SER A 206 -8.23 11.65 -3.32
CA SER A 206 -9.57 11.18 -3.74
C SER A 206 -10.67 11.49 -2.71
N GLY A 207 -10.32 11.60 -1.43
CA GLY A 207 -11.26 11.90 -0.34
C GLY A 207 -11.68 13.38 -0.28
N ILE A 208 -10.96 14.27 -0.96
CA ILE A 208 -11.18 15.73 -0.88
C ILE A 208 -11.48 16.41 -2.22
N VAL A 209 -11.26 15.73 -3.36
CA VAL A 209 -11.61 16.24 -4.69
C VAL A 209 -13.10 16.09 -5.02
N SER A 210 -13.50 16.66 -6.15
CA SER A 210 -14.83 16.49 -6.72
C SER A 210 -15.12 15.03 -7.10
N ILE A 211 -16.39 14.63 -7.07
CA ILE A 211 -16.84 13.28 -7.49
C ILE A 211 -16.40 12.95 -8.92
N LYS A 212 -16.35 13.96 -9.80
CA LYS A 212 -15.92 13.81 -11.21
C LYS A 212 -14.48 13.31 -11.31
N ASP A 213 -13.59 13.80 -10.45
CA ASP A 213 -12.17 13.48 -10.48
C ASP A 213 -11.83 12.29 -9.58
N LYS A 214 -12.62 12.06 -8.52
CA LYS A 214 -12.43 10.97 -7.55
C LYS A 214 -12.22 9.61 -8.23
N ARG A 215 -13.05 9.31 -9.25
CA ARG A 215 -13.02 8.01 -9.92
C ARG A 215 -11.69 7.70 -10.61
N SER A 216 -11.13 8.66 -11.34
CA SER A 216 -9.86 8.46 -12.06
C SER A 216 -8.69 8.35 -11.08
N ILE A 217 -8.72 9.13 -10.00
CA ILE A 217 -7.72 9.12 -8.94
C ILE A 217 -7.73 7.79 -8.17
N VAL A 218 -8.91 7.26 -7.80
CA VAL A 218 -9.02 5.93 -7.17
C VAL A 218 -8.47 4.83 -8.09
N LYS A 219 -8.80 4.86 -9.39
CA LYS A 219 -8.22 3.92 -10.37
C LYS A 219 -6.69 4.04 -10.45
N ALA A 220 -6.15 5.25 -10.34
CA ALA A 220 -4.71 5.46 -10.28
C ALA A 220 -4.09 4.88 -9.00
N ALA A 221 -4.71 5.10 -7.83
CA ALA A 221 -4.26 4.55 -6.55
C ALA A 221 -4.19 3.02 -6.58
N ILE A 222 -5.25 2.35 -7.06
CA ILE A 222 -5.31 0.89 -7.25
C ILE A 222 -4.13 0.40 -8.10
N LYS A 223 -3.83 1.07 -9.22
CA LYS A 223 -2.68 0.73 -10.08
C LYS A 223 -1.35 0.85 -9.33
N LYS A 224 -1.18 1.85 -8.46
CA LYS A 224 0.06 2.02 -7.68
C LYS A 224 0.23 0.94 -6.63
N PHE A 225 -0.82 0.59 -5.89
CA PHE A 225 -0.76 -0.51 -4.93
C PHE A 225 -0.48 -1.86 -5.62
N ARG A 226 -1.16 -2.16 -6.74
CA ARG A 226 -0.85 -3.36 -7.54
C ARG A 226 0.59 -3.39 -8.05
N ALA A 227 1.11 -2.25 -8.50
CA ALA A 227 2.51 -2.16 -8.92
C ALA A 227 3.48 -2.39 -7.74
N ALA A 228 3.18 -1.89 -6.55
CA ALA A 228 3.97 -2.16 -5.35
C ALA A 228 3.97 -3.66 -4.99
N ILE A 229 2.81 -4.30 -5.02
CA ILE A 229 2.66 -5.75 -4.80
C ILE A 229 3.40 -6.54 -5.88
N ALA A 230 3.39 -6.08 -7.14
CA ALA A 230 4.10 -6.76 -8.22
C ALA A 230 5.63 -6.75 -8.07
N LEU A 231 6.19 -5.73 -7.41
CA LEU A 231 7.62 -5.66 -7.08
C LEU A 231 7.96 -6.48 -5.84
N GLN A 232 7.07 -6.50 -4.84
CA GLN A 232 7.23 -7.26 -3.61
C GLN A 232 5.90 -7.90 -3.21
N PHE A 233 5.72 -9.17 -3.58
CA PHE A 233 4.44 -9.86 -3.42
C PHE A 233 3.97 -9.99 -1.99
N ASP A 234 4.88 -10.02 -1.01
CA ASP A 234 4.56 -10.08 0.42
C ASP A 234 4.50 -8.70 1.09
N PHE A 235 4.43 -7.61 0.31
CA PHE A 235 4.32 -6.27 0.85
C PHE A 235 2.93 -6.01 1.45
N HIS A 236 2.72 -6.55 2.64
CA HIS A 236 1.43 -6.59 3.35
C HIS A 236 0.78 -5.21 3.51
N ARG A 237 1.56 -4.12 3.63
CA ARG A 237 1.02 -2.75 3.68
C ARG A 237 0.31 -2.37 2.38
N ALA A 238 0.91 -2.65 1.22
CA ALA A 238 0.29 -2.39 -0.07
C ALA A 238 -0.93 -3.30 -0.33
N ILE A 239 -0.85 -4.57 0.08
CA ILE A 239 -1.98 -5.52 0.04
C ILE A 239 -3.15 -4.96 0.87
N TYR A 240 -2.90 -4.55 2.10
CA TYR A 240 -3.91 -3.98 2.99
C TYR A 240 -4.52 -2.69 2.41
N ASN A 241 -3.68 -1.76 1.95
CA ASN A 241 -4.13 -0.48 1.40
C ASN A 241 -4.95 -0.67 0.12
N LEU A 242 -4.62 -1.66 -0.72
CA LEU A 242 -5.47 -2.03 -1.85
C LEU A 242 -6.84 -2.53 -1.38
N GLY A 243 -6.87 -3.36 -0.33
CA GLY A 243 -8.11 -3.82 0.29
C GLY A 243 -9.00 -2.68 0.79
N THR A 244 -8.42 -1.67 1.45
CA THR A 244 -9.19 -0.52 1.98
C THR A 244 -9.72 0.39 0.86
N VAL A 245 -8.94 0.62 -0.20
CA VAL A 245 -9.37 1.42 -1.36
C VAL A 245 -10.52 0.74 -2.10
N LEU A 246 -10.47 -0.60 -2.26
CA LEU A 246 -11.55 -1.37 -2.88
C LEU A 246 -12.83 -1.33 -2.03
N TYR A 247 -12.70 -1.37 -0.70
CA TYR A 247 -13.83 -1.18 0.20
C TYR A 247 -14.47 0.20 0.03
N GLY A 248 -13.65 1.27 0.07
CA GLY A 248 -14.13 2.64 -0.13
C GLY A 248 -14.83 2.84 -1.47
N LEU A 249 -14.30 2.20 -2.53
CA LEU A 249 -14.93 2.22 -3.86
C LEU A 249 -16.30 1.51 -3.87
N ALA A 250 -16.45 0.41 -3.12
CA ALA A 250 -17.73 -0.28 -2.95
C ALA A 250 -18.76 0.62 -2.22
N GLU A 251 -18.35 1.28 -1.14
CA GLU A 251 -19.18 2.22 -0.38
C GLU A 251 -19.66 3.40 -1.24
N ASP A 252 -18.75 3.99 -2.02
CA ASP A 252 -19.08 5.08 -2.94
C ASP A 252 -20.08 4.64 -4.01
N MET A 253 -19.94 3.41 -4.54
CA MET A 253 -20.84 2.86 -5.55
C MET A 253 -22.25 2.67 -5.01
N ILE A 254 -22.39 2.17 -3.77
CA ILE A 254 -23.70 2.02 -3.10
C ILE A 254 -24.35 3.38 -2.89
N ARG A 255 -23.58 4.36 -2.37
CA ARG A 255 -24.08 5.71 -2.11
C ARG A 255 -24.52 6.43 -3.39
N SER A 256 -23.86 6.18 -4.52
CA SER A 256 -24.14 6.84 -5.80
C SER A 256 -25.29 6.20 -6.59
N GLY A 257 -25.92 5.14 -6.08
CA GLY A 257 -27.07 4.50 -6.75
C GLY A 257 -26.69 3.50 -7.85
N GLY A 258 -25.47 2.94 -7.83
CA GLY A 258 -25.01 1.93 -8.79
C GLY A 258 -24.11 2.47 -9.92
N PRO A 259 -23.72 1.62 -10.89
CA PRO A 259 -22.82 2.01 -11.98
C PRO A 259 -23.46 3.12 -12.82
N GLN A 260 -22.82 4.29 -12.90
CA GLN A 260 -23.30 5.44 -13.67
C GLN A 260 -23.12 5.29 -15.20
N SER A 261 -22.97 4.07 -15.72
CA SER A 261 -22.75 3.85 -17.16
C SER A 261 -23.12 2.43 -17.56
N GLY A 262 -23.65 2.26 -18.78
CA GLY A 262 -23.88 0.96 -19.43
C GLY A 262 -22.59 0.16 -19.76
N ILE A 263 -21.48 0.48 -19.10
CA ILE A 263 -20.23 -0.27 -19.12
C ILE A 263 -20.30 -1.26 -17.96
N LYS A 264 -20.09 -2.54 -18.24
CA LYS A 264 -20.13 -3.64 -17.28
C LYS A 264 -18.90 -3.57 -16.35
N GLU A 265 -18.97 -2.70 -15.34
CA GLU A 265 -17.94 -2.55 -14.29
C GLU A 265 -18.25 -3.49 -13.11
N LEU A 266 -17.23 -3.82 -12.31
CA LEU A 266 -17.38 -4.57 -11.05
C LEU A 266 -18.49 -3.98 -10.18
N THR A 267 -19.36 -4.84 -9.67
CA THR A 267 -20.40 -4.52 -8.71
C THR A 267 -19.82 -4.21 -7.32
N ALA A 268 -20.57 -3.51 -6.48
CA ALA A 268 -20.17 -3.27 -5.09
C ALA A 268 -19.90 -4.57 -4.31
N ALA A 269 -20.68 -5.63 -4.57
CA ALA A 269 -20.49 -6.94 -3.96
C ALA A 269 -19.15 -7.59 -4.35
N GLU A 270 -18.75 -7.48 -5.62
CA GLU A 270 -17.46 -7.97 -6.10
C GLU A 270 -16.30 -7.17 -5.53
N LEU A 271 -16.45 -5.84 -5.40
CA LEU A 271 -15.45 -4.98 -4.76
C LEU A 271 -15.27 -5.31 -3.27
N TYR A 272 -16.35 -5.55 -2.53
CA TYR A 272 -16.26 -6.02 -1.15
C TYR A 272 -15.60 -7.39 -1.04
N SER A 273 -15.92 -8.31 -1.95
CA SER A 273 -15.30 -9.63 -1.97
C SER A 273 -13.80 -9.52 -2.23
N GLN A 274 -13.37 -8.69 -3.20
CA GLN A 274 -11.96 -8.43 -3.44
C GLN A 274 -11.28 -7.76 -2.24
N SER A 275 -11.91 -6.75 -1.65
CA SER A 275 -11.41 -6.11 -0.43
C SER A 275 -11.16 -7.14 0.67
N ALA A 276 -12.10 -8.06 0.88
CA ALA A 276 -11.97 -9.10 1.88
C ALA A 276 -10.83 -10.08 1.58
N ILE A 277 -10.59 -10.43 0.31
CA ILE A 277 -9.45 -11.25 -0.11
C ILE A 277 -8.13 -10.56 0.25
N TYR A 278 -8.00 -9.27 -0.07
CA TYR A 278 -6.79 -8.48 0.22
C TYR A 278 -6.57 -8.33 1.74
N VAL A 279 -7.59 -7.99 2.51
CA VAL A 279 -7.49 -7.85 3.97
C VAL A 279 -7.16 -9.18 4.64
N ALA A 280 -7.78 -10.29 4.20
CA ALA A 280 -7.46 -11.62 4.69
C ALA A 280 -6.00 -11.99 4.41
N ALA A 281 -5.50 -11.67 3.20
CA ALA A 281 -4.11 -11.92 2.84
C ALA A 281 -3.12 -11.08 3.66
N ALA A 282 -3.41 -9.79 3.87
CA ALA A 282 -2.59 -8.92 4.72
C ALA A 282 -2.53 -9.44 6.16
N HIS A 283 -3.68 -9.85 6.72
CA HIS A 283 -3.74 -10.46 8.05
C HIS A 283 -2.99 -11.79 8.12
N ALA A 284 -3.09 -12.64 7.09
CA ALA A 284 -2.37 -13.92 7.06
C ALA A 284 -0.85 -13.73 7.06
N LEU A 285 -0.34 -12.73 6.33
CA LEU A 285 1.09 -12.40 6.29
C LEU A 285 1.59 -11.78 7.61
N LYS A 286 0.75 -11.00 8.28
CA LYS A 286 1.08 -10.24 9.50
C LYS A 286 -0.04 -10.31 10.55
N PRO A 287 -0.27 -11.47 11.16
CA PRO A 287 -1.38 -11.67 12.11
C PRO A 287 -1.24 -10.85 13.40
N GLU A 288 -0.02 -10.42 13.73
CA GLU A 288 0.30 -9.61 14.90
C GLU A 288 -0.17 -8.16 14.80
N TYR A 289 -0.52 -7.66 13.62
CA TYR A 289 -0.98 -6.29 13.41
C TYR A 289 -2.44 -6.13 13.83
N PRO A 290 -2.75 -5.37 14.91
CA PRO A 290 -4.11 -5.27 15.44
C PRO A 290 -5.11 -4.72 14.44
N VAL A 291 -4.68 -3.78 13.59
CA VAL A 291 -5.57 -3.15 12.63
C VAL A 291 -6.00 -4.13 11.54
N TYR A 292 -5.14 -5.05 11.11
CA TYR A 292 -5.51 -6.09 10.14
C TYR A 292 -6.55 -7.04 10.73
N LYS A 293 -6.42 -7.37 12.02
CA LYS A 293 -7.42 -8.19 12.73
C LYS A 293 -8.78 -7.48 12.80
N SER A 294 -8.80 -6.18 13.09
CA SER A 294 -10.05 -5.39 13.10
C SER A 294 -10.68 -5.30 11.72
N ALA A 295 -9.91 -4.93 10.70
CA ALA A 295 -10.40 -4.89 9.33
C ALA A 295 -10.95 -6.24 8.86
N LEU A 296 -10.25 -7.34 9.18
CA LEU A 296 -10.71 -8.69 8.84
C LEU A 296 -12.07 -9.01 9.48
N ARG A 297 -12.30 -8.63 10.75
CA ARG A 297 -13.61 -8.86 11.41
C ARG A 297 -14.76 -8.22 10.62
N LEU A 298 -14.54 -7.03 10.05
CA LEU A 298 -15.55 -6.33 9.26
C LEU A 298 -15.82 -7.01 7.91
N VAL A 299 -14.76 -7.37 7.18
CA VAL A 299 -14.89 -7.83 5.79
C VAL A 299 -15.00 -9.35 5.65
N ARG A 300 -14.74 -10.14 6.70
CA ARG A 300 -14.73 -11.61 6.64
C ARG A 300 -16.05 -12.19 6.10
N SER A 301 -17.18 -11.58 6.43
CA SER A 301 -18.51 -11.99 5.92
C SER A 301 -18.68 -11.83 4.41
N LYS A 302 -17.77 -11.12 3.74
CA LYS A 302 -17.76 -10.90 2.28
C LYS A 302 -16.91 -11.94 1.54
N LEU A 303 -16.22 -12.83 2.26
CA LEU A 303 -15.57 -14.00 1.68
C LEU A 303 -16.58 -15.11 1.44
N PRO A 304 -16.41 -15.92 0.37
CA PRO A 304 -17.21 -17.12 0.13
C PRO A 304 -16.72 -18.28 1.02
N LEU A 305 -16.85 -18.14 2.34
CA LEU A 305 -16.36 -19.14 3.31
C LEU A 305 -16.93 -20.55 3.00
N ALA A 306 -16.15 -21.63 3.12
CA ALA A 306 -14.78 -21.72 3.64
C ALA A 306 -13.67 -21.47 2.60
N TYR A 307 -13.96 -20.73 1.52
CA TYR A 307 -13.03 -20.42 0.45
C TYR A 307 -12.62 -18.95 0.47
N LEU A 308 -11.48 -18.65 -0.14
CA LEU A 308 -11.03 -17.28 -0.35
C LEU A 308 -11.70 -16.66 -1.58
N LYS A 309 -11.85 -17.44 -2.66
CA LYS A 309 -12.52 -17.01 -3.89
C LYS A 309 -13.27 -18.16 -4.54
N THR A 310 -14.40 -17.83 -5.16
CA THR A 310 -15.18 -18.76 -5.99
C THR A 310 -15.63 -18.09 -7.27
N GLY A 311 -15.90 -18.85 -8.32
CA GLY A 311 -16.48 -18.31 -9.55
C GLY A 311 -16.41 -19.29 -10.71
N TYR A 312 -16.93 -18.86 -11.86
CA TYR A 312 -16.82 -19.64 -13.09
C TYR A 312 -15.50 -19.37 -13.80
N LEU A 313 -14.87 -20.42 -14.30
CA LEU A 313 -13.77 -20.36 -15.24
C LEU A 313 -14.08 -21.25 -16.43
N LEU A 314 -13.60 -20.86 -17.60
CA LEU A 314 -13.63 -21.68 -18.80
C LEU A 314 -12.28 -22.41 -18.90
N VAL A 315 -12.32 -23.74 -19.03
CA VAL A 315 -11.13 -24.60 -19.05
C VAL A 315 -11.16 -25.59 -20.22
N PRO A 316 -9.99 -25.99 -20.73
CA PRO A 316 -9.92 -26.96 -21.83
C PRO A 316 -10.33 -28.37 -21.38
N PRO A 317 -10.93 -29.19 -22.27
CA PRO A 317 -11.21 -30.59 -21.98
C PRO A 317 -9.91 -31.37 -21.77
N GLY A 318 -9.81 -32.11 -20.66
CA GLY A 318 -8.65 -32.95 -20.37
C GLY A 318 -7.31 -32.19 -20.20
N GLY A 319 -7.34 -30.85 -20.12
CA GLY A 319 -6.13 -30.02 -20.11
C GLY A 319 -5.55 -29.75 -21.51
N ASP A 320 -6.22 -30.16 -22.59
CA ASP A 320 -5.77 -29.91 -23.97
C ASP A 320 -6.12 -28.49 -24.41
N THR A 321 -5.14 -27.60 -24.33
CA THR A 321 -5.28 -26.18 -24.65
C THR A 321 -5.54 -25.92 -26.13
N LEU A 322 -5.26 -26.89 -27.00
CA LEU A 322 -5.50 -26.82 -28.45
C LEU A 322 -6.85 -27.40 -28.87
N ALA A 323 -7.64 -27.91 -27.91
CA ALA A 323 -8.97 -28.40 -28.19
C ALA A 323 -9.84 -27.29 -28.83
N PRO A 324 -10.76 -27.66 -29.74
CA PRO A 324 -11.68 -26.70 -30.35
C PRO A 324 -12.37 -25.84 -29.30
N HIS A 325 -12.49 -24.53 -29.54
CA HIS A 325 -13.04 -23.59 -28.55
C HIS A 325 -14.45 -23.97 -28.07
N SER A 326 -15.24 -24.65 -28.91
CA SER A 326 -16.57 -25.19 -28.58
C SER A 326 -16.56 -26.29 -27.52
N GLU A 327 -15.41 -26.93 -27.29
CA GLU A 327 -15.27 -28.03 -26.32
C GLU A 327 -14.79 -27.55 -24.95
N TRP A 328 -14.36 -26.29 -24.84
CA TRP A 328 -14.01 -25.69 -23.56
C TRP A 328 -15.23 -25.61 -22.65
N LYS A 329 -15.04 -25.99 -21.38
CA LYS A 329 -16.14 -26.16 -20.43
C LYS A 329 -16.13 -25.04 -19.40
N ARG A 330 -17.31 -24.46 -19.18
CA ARG A 330 -17.53 -23.47 -18.12
C ARG A 330 -17.85 -24.21 -16.83
N LEU A 331 -16.89 -24.23 -15.91
CA LEU A 331 -16.96 -24.98 -14.66
C LEU A 331 -16.85 -24.06 -13.45
N TRP A 332 -17.34 -24.50 -12.30
CA TRP A 332 -17.28 -23.73 -11.06
C TRP A 332 -16.01 -24.08 -10.29
N PHE A 333 -15.27 -23.06 -9.88
CA PHE A 333 -14.00 -23.17 -9.19
C PHE A 333 -14.05 -22.53 -7.82
N VAL A 334 -13.26 -23.11 -6.92
CA VAL A 334 -13.00 -22.57 -5.60
C VAL A 334 -11.48 -22.48 -5.39
N LEU A 335 -11.06 -21.48 -4.63
CA LEU A 335 -9.69 -21.26 -4.20
C LEU A 335 -9.68 -21.19 -2.67
N ASP A 336 -9.02 -22.14 -2.03
CA ASP A 336 -8.71 -22.10 -0.59
C ASP A 336 -7.21 -21.83 -0.38
N HIS A 337 -6.70 -22.17 0.80
CA HIS A 337 -5.31 -21.99 1.20
C HIS A 337 -4.35 -23.06 0.64
N GLU A 338 -4.88 -24.13 0.04
CA GLU A 338 -4.11 -25.27 -0.46
C GLU A 338 -4.15 -25.39 -1.98
N ALA A 339 -5.29 -25.10 -2.63
CA ALA A 339 -5.46 -25.34 -4.06
C ALA A 339 -6.54 -24.49 -4.74
N LEU A 340 -6.40 -24.38 -6.06
CA LEU A 340 -7.47 -24.02 -6.99
C LEU A 340 -8.07 -25.31 -7.58
N TYR A 341 -9.36 -25.54 -7.41
CA TYR A 341 -10.00 -26.75 -7.93
C TYR A 341 -11.45 -26.58 -8.30
N GLN A 342 -11.90 -27.45 -9.20
CA GLN A 342 -13.28 -27.56 -9.64
C GLN A 342 -14.14 -28.19 -8.55
N VAL A 343 -15.35 -27.65 -8.35
CA VAL A 343 -16.38 -28.21 -7.45
C VAL A 343 -17.75 -28.15 -8.14
N ASP A 344 -18.62 -29.13 -7.87
CA ASP A 344 -20.03 -29.03 -8.25
C ASP A 344 -20.73 -27.92 -7.45
N LYS A 345 -21.29 -26.93 -8.15
CA LYS A 345 -21.87 -25.74 -7.51
C LYS A 345 -22.97 -26.08 -6.49
N SER A 346 -23.73 -27.15 -6.70
CA SER A 346 -24.73 -27.65 -5.75
C SER A 346 -24.12 -28.17 -4.44
N ALA A 347 -22.91 -28.72 -4.48
CA ALA A 347 -22.18 -29.19 -3.31
C ALA A 347 -21.46 -28.04 -2.55
N ALA A 348 -21.10 -26.96 -3.25
CA ALA A 348 -20.41 -25.82 -2.66
C ALA A 348 -21.25 -25.01 -1.65
N GLY A 349 -22.59 -25.05 -1.76
CA GLY A 349 -23.51 -24.33 -0.86
C GLY A 349 -23.97 -25.09 0.39
N SER A 350 -23.51 -26.33 0.61
CA SER A 350 -24.09 -27.26 1.60
C SER A 350 -23.16 -27.63 2.78
N ARG A 351 -21.98 -27.03 2.93
CA ARG A 351 -21.05 -27.39 4.02
C ARG A 351 -21.20 -26.51 5.25
N ASP A 352 -22.33 -26.67 5.95
CA ASP A 352 -22.45 -26.38 7.38
C ASP A 352 -22.10 -27.68 8.15
N SER A 353 -20.80 -27.94 8.35
CA SER A 353 -20.27 -28.79 9.41
C SER A 353 -18.74 -28.91 9.31
N SER A 354 -18.10 -28.74 10.47
CA SER A 354 -16.66 -28.81 10.78
C SER A 354 -15.84 -29.84 9.99
N PRO A 355 -14.61 -29.52 9.55
CA PRO A 355 -13.67 -30.51 9.04
C PRO A 355 -12.88 -31.13 10.20
N THR A 356 -13.49 -32.04 10.96
CA THR A 356 -12.73 -32.97 11.80
C THR A 356 -12.50 -34.27 11.02
N LYS A 357 -11.22 -34.53 10.72
CA LYS A 357 -10.58 -35.84 10.52
C LYS A 357 -11.53 -37.00 10.20
N THR A 358 -11.71 -37.30 8.91
CA THR A 358 -11.67 -38.65 8.32
C THR A 358 -12.12 -38.60 6.86
N ALA A 359 -11.20 -38.89 5.94
CA ALA A 359 -11.55 -39.37 4.61
C ALA A 359 -10.73 -40.62 4.27
N SER A 360 -10.72 -41.56 5.22
CA SER A 360 -10.47 -42.99 4.97
C SER A 360 -11.76 -43.73 5.30
N ALA A 361 -12.73 -43.74 4.37
CA ALA A 361 -13.82 -44.72 4.26
C ALA A 361 -14.97 -44.14 3.43
N LEU A 362 -14.89 -44.26 2.10
CA LEU A 362 -16.06 -44.34 1.22
C LEU A 362 -15.75 -45.38 0.14
N THR A 363 -15.82 -46.65 0.53
CA THR A 363 -16.01 -47.77 -0.40
C THR A 363 -17.49 -48.14 -0.41
N ASN A 364 -17.99 -48.44 -1.60
CA ASN A 364 -19.29 -49.06 -1.93
C ASN A 364 -20.46 -48.10 -2.20
N HIS A 365 -20.35 -47.39 -3.32
CA HIS A 365 -21.29 -47.56 -4.45
C HIS A 365 -20.65 -46.89 -5.67
N ALA A 366 -20.42 -47.64 -6.74
CA ALA A 366 -19.81 -47.13 -7.96
C ALA A 366 -20.84 -46.34 -8.78
N PRO A 367 -20.61 -45.04 -9.09
CA PRO A 367 -21.11 -44.43 -10.30
C PRO A 367 -20.08 -44.61 -11.42
N ASP A 368 -20.55 -44.78 -12.64
CA ASP A 368 -19.76 -45.02 -13.84
C ASP A 368 -18.47 -44.17 -13.93
N ALA A 369 -17.34 -44.87 -14.06
CA ALA A 369 -15.99 -44.35 -14.17
C ALA A 369 -15.71 -43.68 -15.54
N LYS A 370 -16.44 -42.60 -15.88
CA LYS A 370 -16.21 -41.83 -17.12
C LYS A 370 -15.96 -40.32 -16.96
N TYR A 371 -15.97 -39.75 -15.75
CA TYR A 371 -15.68 -38.32 -15.53
C TYR A 371 -14.92 -38.00 -14.21
N THR A 372 -14.01 -38.85 -13.76
CA THR A 372 -13.21 -38.62 -12.53
C THR A 372 -11.85 -37.99 -12.83
N ASN A 373 -11.81 -36.87 -13.54
CA ASN A 373 -10.61 -36.03 -13.60
C ASN A 373 -11.01 -34.61 -13.17
N THR A 374 -11.15 -34.42 -11.86
CA THR A 374 -11.41 -33.11 -11.26
C THR A 374 -10.19 -32.23 -11.47
N PHE A 375 -10.37 -31.10 -12.17
CA PHE A 375 -9.30 -30.12 -12.36
C PHE A 375 -8.85 -29.60 -10.98
N ARG A 376 -7.56 -29.76 -10.67
CA ARG A 376 -6.93 -29.27 -9.43
C ARG A 376 -5.53 -28.76 -9.73
N ILE A 377 -5.18 -27.65 -9.10
CA ILE A 377 -3.83 -27.09 -9.07
C ILE A 377 -3.52 -26.83 -7.60
N ASP A 378 -2.60 -27.60 -7.04
CA ASP A 378 -2.08 -27.36 -5.70
C ASP A 378 -1.22 -26.09 -5.72
N ILE A 379 -1.39 -25.24 -4.70
CA ILE A 379 -0.64 -23.98 -4.58
C ILE A 379 0.86 -24.24 -4.47
N ALA A 380 1.25 -25.37 -3.85
CA ALA A 380 2.64 -25.82 -3.77
C ALA A 380 3.27 -26.11 -5.14
N ASP A 381 2.45 -26.42 -6.16
CA ASP A 381 2.92 -26.71 -7.50
C ASP A 381 3.06 -25.46 -8.37
N VAL A 382 2.53 -24.31 -7.95
CA VAL A 382 2.57 -23.06 -8.72
C VAL A 382 4.02 -22.55 -8.82
N ARG A 383 4.44 -22.20 -10.04
CA ARG A 383 5.76 -21.65 -10.37
C ARG A 383 5.69 -20.27 -11.01
N GLY A 384 4.58 -19.96 -11.66
CA GLY A 384 4.36 -18.71 -12.38
C GLY A 384 2.88 -18.45 -12.60
N LEU A 385 2.52 -17.18 -12.72
CA LEU A 385 1.15 -16.75 -12.95
C LEU A 385 1.15 -15.45 -13.75
N MET A 386 0.54 -15.50 -14.94
CA MET A 386 0.45 -14.36 -15.85
C MET A 386 -0.91 -14.30 -16.54
N GLN A 387 -1.37 -13.09 -16.84
CA GLN A 387 -2.45 -12.94 -17.83
C GLN A 387 -1.91 -13.28 -19.22
N CYS A 388 -2.74 -13.88 -20.06
CA CYS A 388 -2.36 -14.27 -21.40
C CYS A 388 -3.43 -13.87 -22.41
N SER A 389 -2.99 -13.29 -23.52
CA SER A 389 -3.82 -12.96 -24.69
C SER A 389 -3.40 -13.82 -25.88
N ASP A 390 -3.27 -15.12 -25.67
CA ASP A 390 -2.89 -16.07 -26.71
C ASP A 390 -4.09 -16.30 -27.66
N LEU A 391 -3.85 -16.08 -28.95
CA LEU A 391 -4.86 -16.20 -30.01
C LEU A 391 -5.33 -17.65 -30.24
N SER A 392 -4.60 -18.65 -29.72
CA SER A 392 -5.00 -20.05 -29.75
C SER A 392 -6.09 -20.36 -28.72
N LEU A 393 -6.24 -19.54 -27.68
CA LEU A 393 -7.25 -19.70 -26.63
C LEU A 393 -8.61 -19.13 -27.08
N PRO A 394 -9.73 -19.62 -26.51
CA PRO A 394 -11.03 -18.98 -26.74
C PRO A 394 -11.02 -17.48 -26.43
N PRO A 395 -11.81 -16.67 -27.17
CA PRO A 395 -11.90 -15.24 -26.90
C PRO A 395 -12.33 -14.98 -25.45
N GLY A 396 -11.53 -14.20 -24.73
CA GLY A 396 -11.82 -13.86 -23.35
C GLY A 396 -10.60 -13.39 -22.57
N ALA A 397 -10.81 -13.19 -21.27
CA ALA A 397 -9.76 -12.75 -20.37
C ALA A 397 -8.98 -13.97 -19.85
N GLY A 398 -8.00 -14.40 -20.63
CA GLY A 398 -7.16 -15.57 -20.35
C GLY A 398 -6.09 -15.30 -19.31
N PHE A 399 -5.77 -16.32 -18.52
CA PHE A 399 -4.57 -16.36 -17.69
C PHE A 399 -3.97 -17.76 -17.64
N GLN A 400 -2.67 -17.80 -17.43
CA GLN A 400 -1.85 -18.99 -17.42
C GLN A 400 -1.22 -19.18 -16.05
N ILE A 401 -1.26 -20.41 -15.56
CA ILE A 401 -0.58 -20.86 -14.34
C ILE A 401 0.51 -21.85 -14.77
N ASP A 402 1.77 -21.50 -14.53
CA ASP A 402 2.87 -22.43 -14.68
C ASP A 402 2.92 -23.31 -13.44
N THR A 403 2.86 -24.63 -13.62
CA THR A 403 2.96 -25.61 -12.53
C THR A 403 4.14 -26.54 -12.74
N VAL A 404 4.50 -27.33 -11.72
CA VAL A 404 5.49 -28.42 -11.84
C VAL A 404 5.14 -29.40 -12.96
N SER A 405 3.85 -29.62 -13.21
CA SER A 405 3.34 -30.55 -14.24
C SER A 405 3.13 -29.91 -15.62
N GLY A 406 3.55 -28.64 -15.79
CA GLY A 406 3.37 -27.87 -17.02
C GLY A 406 2.34 -26.75 -16.88
N GLN A 407 2.06 -26.10 -18.01
CA GLN A 407 1.23 -24.89 -18.07
C GLN A 407 -0.25 -25.24 -18.07
N LYS A 408 -1.05 -24.47 -17.31
CA LYS A 408 -2.50 -24.57 -17.27
C LYS A 408 -3.11 -23.24 -17.71
N HIS A 409 -3.99 -23.28 -18.70
CA HIS A 409 -4.67 -22.09 -19.21
C HIS A 409 -6.12 -22.09 -18.76
N LEU A 410 -6.58 -20.94 -18.26
CA LEU A 410 -7.94 -20.71 -17.79
C LEU A 410 -8.42 -19.37 -18.35
N ILE A 411 -9.73 -19.26 -18.59
CA ILE A 411 -10.34 -18.01 -19.05
C ILE A 411 -11.37 -17.56 -18.03
N ALA A 412 -11.21 -16.33 -17.54
CA ALA A 412 -12.20 -15.66 -16.70
C ALA A 412 -13.42 -15.22 -17.53
N THR A 413 -14.56 -15.09 -16.86
CA THR A 413 -15.83 -14.63 -17.45
C THR A 413 -15.79 -13.19 -17.94
N SER A 414 -14.84 -12.38 -17.47
CA SER A 414 -14.65 -10.98 -17.86
C SER A 414 -13.20 -10.51 -17.65
N TRP A 415 -12.84 -9.41 -18.32
CA TRP A 415 -11.55 -8.73 -18.13
C TRP A 415 -11.39 -8.10 -16.74
N ASP A 416 -12.48 -7.84 -16.03
CA ASP A 416 -12.39 -7.37 -14.65
C ASP A 416 -12.16 -8.55 -13.68
N GLU A 417 -12.74 -9.72 -13.97
CA GLU A 417 -12.59 -10.91 -13.13
C GLU A 417 -11.21 -11.58 -13.26
N VAL A 418 -10.50 -11.42 -14.39
CA VAL A 418 -9.17 -12.02 -14.57
C VAL A 418 -8.17 -11.47 -13.57
N ASP A 419 -8.16 -10.16 -13.34
CA ASP A 419 -7.35 -9.51 -12.32
C ASP A 419 -7.67 -10.10 -10.94
N CYS A 420 -8.95 -10.32 -10.64
CA CYS A 420 -9.38 -10.86 -9.35
C CYS A 420 -8.89 -12.29 -9.10
N TRP A 421 -8.92 -13.14 -10.14
CA TRP A 421 -8.42 -14.50 -10.04
C TRP A 421 -6.89 -14.52 -9.92
N VAL A 422 -6.20 -13.75 -10.77
CA VAL A 422 -4.75 -13.66 -10.75
C VAL A 422 -4.24 -13.12 -9.41
N ASP A 423 -4.84 -12.03 -8.91
CA ASP A 423 -4.50 -11.44 -7.62
C ASP A 423 -4.73 -12.46 -6.49
N ALA A 424 -5.90 -13.11 -6.44
CA ALA A 424 -6.22 -14.07 -5.38
C ALA A 424 -5.25 -15.27 -5.37
N ILE A 425 -4.99 -15.90 -6.52
CA ILE A 425 -4.07 -17.05 -6.62
C ILE A 425 -2.66 -16.63 -6.20
N ARG A 426 -2.20 -15.45 -6.65
CA ARG A 426 -0.88 -14.91 -6.29
C ARG A 426 -0.75 -14.64 -4.79
N LEU A 427 -1.80 -14.11 -4.15
CA LEU A 427 -1.82 -13.89 -2.71
C LEU A 427 -1.73 -15.21 -1.94
N VAL A 428 -2.52 -16.22 -2.31
CA VAL A 428 -2.45 -17.55 -1.68
C VAL A 428 -1.07 -18.17 -1.86
N PHE A 429 -0.51 -18.12 -3.07
CA PHE A 429 0.84 -18.60 -3.36
C PHE A 429 1.91 -17.87 -2.51
N THR A 430 1.80 -16.55 -2.39
CA THR A 430 2.73 -15.75 -1.57
C THR A 430 2.65 -16.15 -0.10
N ILE A 431 1.44 -16.30 0.44
CA ILE A 431 1.21 -16.74 1.81
C ILE A 431 1.80 -18.14 2.03
N HIS A 432 1.63 -19.04 1.07
CA HIS A 432 2.22 -20.38 1.11
C HIS A 432 3.74 -20.35 1.16
N VAL A 433 4.38 -19.61 0.25
CA VAL A 433 5.86 -19.45 0.21
C VAL A 433 6.40 -18.82 1.50
N ARG A 434 5.61 -17.98 2.17
CA ARG A 434 5.96 -17.38 3.48
C ARG A 434 5.65 -18.30 4.67
N GLY A 435 5.19 -19.53 4.45
CA GLY A 435 4.89 -20.51 5.50
C GLY A 435 3.68 -20.11 6.36
N LYS A 436 2.71 -19.39 5.77
CA LYS A 436 1.53 -18.86 6.47
C LYS A 436 0.21 -19.48 5.98
N SER A 437 0.26 -20.60 5.25
CA SER A 437 -0.94 -21.31 4.77
C SER A 437 -1.91 -21.65 5.88
N ASP A 438 -1.44 -22.13 7.03
CA ASP A 438 -2.30 -22.48 8.18
C ASP A 438 -3.05 -21.27 8.75
N VAL A 439 -2.42 -20.08 8.73
CA VAL A 439 -3.06 -18.84 9.18
C VAL A 439 -4.21 -18.49 8.24
N LEU A 440 -3.99 -18.55 6.93
CA LEU A 440 -5.06 -18.34 5.95
C LEU A 440 -6.16 -19.41 6.06
N GLY A 441 -5.78 -20.67 6.28
CA GLY A 441 -6.70 -21.77 6.56
C GLY A 441 -7.60 -21.48 7.75
N GLY A 442 -7.04 -20.98 8.86
CA GLY A 442 -7.83 -20.55 10.03
C GLY A 442 -8.78 -19.39 9.74
N ILE A 443 -8.36 -18.40 8.93
CA ILE A 443 -9.21 -17.28 8.54
C ILE A 443 -10.47 -17.76 7.80
N ILE A 444 -10.30 -18.66 6.82
CA ILE A 444 -11.38 -19.12 5.95
C ILE A 444 -12.21 -20.26 6.57
N ALA A 445 -11.64 -21.08 7.44
CA ALA A 445 -12.35 -22.18 8.10
C ALA A 445 -13.17 -21.75 9.33
N GLY A 446 -12.76 -20.67 10.03
CA GLY A 446 -13.44 -20.19 11.24
C GLY A 446 -12.78 -20.60 12.53
#